data_AF-A0A8J6KZ95-F1
#
_entry.id   AF-A0A8J6KZ95-F1
#
_cell.length_a   1.000
_cell.length_b   1.000
_cell.length_c   1.000
_cell.angle_alpha   90.00
_cell.angle_beta   90.00
_cell.angle_gamma   90.00
#
_symmetry.space_group_name_H-M   'P 1'
#
loop_
_entity.id
_entity.type
_entity.pdbx_description
1 polymer ?
#
loop_
_entity_poly.entity_id
_entity_poly.type
_entity_poly.pdbx_seq_one_letter_code
_entity_poly.pdbx_strand_id
1 'polypeptide(L)'
;MERAKMAEESLETAAEHERILREIESTDTACIGPTLRSVYDGEEHGRFMEKLETRIRNHDREIEKMCNFHYQGFVDSITELLKVRGEAQKLKNQVTDTNRKLQHEGKELVIAMEELKQCRLQQRNISATVDKLMLCLPVLEMYSKLRDQMKTKRHYPALKTLEHLEHTYLPQVSHYRFCKVMVDNIPKLREEIKDVSMSDLKDFLESIRKHSDKIGETAMKQCAGVDSSYGSARGKYSSSKKLRNPEYLITDGWTHFAQQQRNLDNIVLQQPRIGSKRKSKKDVYTIFDAEMESTSPKSEQDSGILDVEDEEDDEEIRSFMTYCDVLTFILVILQQTSLRAA
;
A
#
# COMPACT_ATOMS: atom_id res chain seq x y z
N MET A 1 -68.35 -73.41 -65.53
CA MET A 1 -66.98 -73.87 -65.18
C MET A 1 -65.91 -73.05 -65.89
N GLU A 2 -65.97 -72.82 -67.20
CA GLU A 2 -64.93 -72.05 -67.93
C GLU A 2 -64.69 -70.62 -67.43
N ARG A 3 -65.75 -69.86 -67.10
CA ARG A 3 -65.58 -68.49 -66.55
C ARG A 3 -64.90 -68.44 -65.19
N ALA A 4 -65.01 -69.49 -64.38
CA ALA A 4 -64.35 -69.58 -63.08
C ALA A 4 -62.87 -69.95 -63.27
N LYS A 5 -62.57 -70.87 -64.20
CA LYS A 5 -61.22 -71.30 -64.53
C LYS A 5 -60.37 -70.19 -65.16
N MET A 6 -60.97 -69.36 -66.04
CA MET A 6 -60.28 -68.19 -66.61
C MET A 6 -60.04 -67.06 -65.60
N ALA A 7 -60.90 -66.93 -64.58
CA ALA A 7 -60.69 -65.96 -63.50
C ALA A 7 -59.56 -66.42 -62.55
N GLU A 8 -59.41 -67.73 -62.37
CA GLU A 8 -58.37 -68.36 -61.55
C GLU A 8 -56.98 -68.25 -62.23
N GLU A 9 -56.88 -68.56 -63.53
CA GLU A 9 -55.64 -68.37 -64.33
C GLU A 9 -55.20 -66.90 -64.37
N SER A 10 -56.14 -65.95 -64.51
CA SER A 10 -55.82 -64.52 -64.51
C SER A 10 -55.36 -63.99 -63.14
N LEU A 11 -55.72 -64.65 -62.04
CA LEU A 11 -55.28 -64.29 -60.69
C LEU A 11 -53.86 -64.80 -60.43
N GLU A 12 -53.55 -65.98 -60.97
CA GLU A 12 -52.25 -66.65 -60.85
C GLU A 12 -51.16 -65.90 -61.64
N THR A 13 -51.46 -65.46 -62.87
CA THR A 13 -50.52 -64.61 -63.63
C THR A 13 -50.32 -63.24 -63.01
N ALA A 14 -51.37 -62.67 -62.39
CA ALA A 14 -51.24 -61.43 -61.64
C ALA A 14 -50.35 -61.57 -60.40
N ALA A 15 -50.40 -62.71 -59.70
CA ALA A 15 -49.54 -62.99 -58.54
C ALA A 15 -48.07 -63.23 -58.95
N GLU A 16 -47.84 -63.89 -60.09
CA GLU A 16 -46.48 -64.09 -60.63
C GLU A 16 -45.84 -62.76 -61.06
N HIS A 17 -46.60 -61.86 -61.70
CA HIS A 17 -46.11 -60.51 -62.01
C HIS A 17 -45.72 -59.71 -60.75
N GLU A 18 -46.47 -59.85 -59.64
CA GLU A 18 -46.10 -59.23 -58.36
C GLU A 18 -44.83 -59.84 -57.75
N ARG A 19 -44.67 -61.16 -57.86
CA ARG A 19 -43.46 -61.86 -57.41
C ARG A 19 -42.23 -61.38 -58.18
N ILE A 20 -42.33 -61.27 -59.51
CA ILE A 20 -41.26 -60.78 -60.37
C ILE A 20 -40.92 -59.32 -60.08
N LEU A 21 -41.91 -58.45 -59.83
CA LEU A 21 -41.65 -57.05 -59.45
C LEU A 21 -40.88 -56.95 -58.13
N ARG A 22 -41.22 -57.77 -57.13
CA ARG A 22 -40.46 -57.81 -55.87
C ARG A 22 -39.06 -58.34 -56.07
N GLU A 23 -38.89 -59.34 -56.93
CA GLU A 23 -37.58 -59.88 -57.28
C GLU A 23 -36.72 -58.79 -57.95
N ILE A 24 -37.29 -57.97 -58.84
CA ILE A 24 -36.60 -56.83 -59.46
C ILE A 24 -36.22 -55.76 -58.41
N GLU A 25 -37.08 -55.51 -57.42
CA GLU A 25 -36.81 -54.55 -56.35
C GLU A 25 -35.73 -55.01 -55.35
N SER A 26 -35.62 -56.32 -55.12
CA SER A 26 -34.70 -56.89 -54.13
C SER A 26 -33.39 -57.42 -54.70
N THR A 27 -33.32 -57.67 -56.01
CA THR A 27 -32.19 -58.36 -56.66
C THR A 27 -31.25 -57.36 -57.31
N ASP A 28 -29.94 -57.61 -57.20
CA ASP A 28 -28.91 -56.80 -57.85
C ASP A 28 -29.10 -56.74 -59.38
N THR A 29 -28.81 -55.57 -59.97
CA THR A 29 -29.09 -55.29 -61.38
C THR A 29 -28.34 -56.21 -62.34
N ALA A 30 -27.23 -56.79 -61.89
CA ALA A 30 -26.45 -57.76 -62.65
C ALA A 30 -27.15 -59.13 -62.83
N CYS A 31 -28.16 -59.45 -62.01
CA CYS A 31 -28.76 -60.78 -61.95
C CYS A 31 -30.22 -60.84 -62.43
N ILE A 32 -30.78 -59.74 -62.93
CA ILE A 32 -32.20 -59.67 -63.36
C ILE A 32 -32.43 -60.28 -64.76
N GLY A 33 -31.35 -60.57 -65.51
CA GLY A 33 -31.41 -61.07 -66.89
C GLY A 33 -32.27 -62.34 -67.10
N PRO A 34 -32.14 -63.39 -66.28
CA PRO A 34 -32.99 -64.58 -66.35
C PRO A 34 -34.47 -64.30 -66.04
N THR A 35 -34.73 -63.46 -65.03
CA THR A 35 -36.08 -63.06 -64.61
C THR A 35 -36.79 -62.27 -65.72
N LEU A 36 -36.09 -61.33 -66.36
CA LEU A 36 -36.62 -60.60 -67.51
C LEU A 36 -36.85 -61.52 -68.72
N ARG A 37 -35.94 -62.45 -69.00
CA ARG A 37 -36.12 -63.41 -70.09
C ARG A 37 -37.38 -64.25 -69.90
N SER A 38 -37.67 -64.68 -68.66
CA SER A 38 -38.90 -65.43 -68.35
C SER A 38 -40.20 -64.65 -68.62
N VAL A 39 -40.19 -63.33 -68.47
CA VAL A 39 -41.33 -62.45 -68.79
C VAL A 39 -41.52 -62.30 -70.29
N TYR A 40 -40.42 -62.10 -71.03
CA TYR A 40 -40.44 -61.90 -72.48
C TYR A 40 -40.73 -63.18 -73.27
N ASP A 41 -40.34 -64.34 -72.73
CA ASP A 41 -40.66 -65.64 -73.31
C ASP A 41 -42.16 -66.01 -73.11
N GLY A 42 -42.89 -65.28 -72.26
CA GLY A 42 -44.33 -65.42 -72.03
C GLY A 42 -45.22 -64.54 -72.92
N GLU A 43 -46.47 -64.97 -73.14
CA GLU A 43 -47.45 -64.23 -73.98
C GLU A 43 -48.05 -62.98 -73.29
N GLU A 44 -47.81 -62.78 -71.98
CA GLU A 44 -48.42 -61.70 -71.17
C GLU A 44 -47.47 -60.50 -70.86
N HIS A 45 -46.31 -60.39 -71.52
CA HIS A 45 -45.32 -59.32 -71.25
C HIS A 45 -45.92 -57.89 -71.29
N GLY A 46 -46.92 -57.63 -72.15
CA GLY A 46 -47.62 -56.34 -72.19
C GLY A 46 -48.36 -56.00 -70.89
N ARG A 47 -48.97 -57.00 -70.24
CA ARG A 47 -49.63 -56.84 -68.93
C ARG A 47 -48.63 -56.67 -67.80
N PHE A 48 -47.48 -57.34 -67.88
CA PHE A 48 -46.37 -57.14 -66.95
C PHE A 48 -45.83 -55.70 -67.03
N MET A 49 -45.58 -55.19 -68.25
CA MET A 49 -45.11 -53.82 -68.46
C MET A 49 -46.10 -52.79 -67.90
N GLU A 50 -47.41 -53.01 -68.05
CA GLU A 50 -48.44 -52.14 -67.46
C GLU A 50 -48.40 -52.15 -65.91
N LYS A 51 -48.16 -53.33 -65.30
CA LYS A 51 -47.95 -53.45 -63.85
C LYS A 51 -46.66 -52.79 -63.39
N LEU A 52 -45.55 -52.93 -64.14
CA LEU A 52 -44.27 -52.29 -63.85
C LEU A 52 -44.40 -50.76 -63.90
N GLU A 53 -45.04 -50.22 -64.93
CA GLU A 53 -45.33 -48.79 -65.06
C GLU A 53 -46.17 -48.27 -63.88
N THR A 54 -47.12 -49.09 -63.41
CA THR A 54 -47.92 -48.78 -62.21
C THR A 54 -47.09 -48.82 -60.93
N ARG A 55 -46.14 -49.75 -60.82
CA ARG A 55 -45.20 -49.84 -59.69
C ARG A 55 -44.24 -48.66 -59.64
N ILE A 56 -43.68 -48.25 -60.78
CA ILE A 56 -42.82 -47.06 -60.92
C ILE A 56 -43.59 -45.81 -60.49
N ARG A 57 -44.80 -45.61 -61.02
CA ARG A 57 -45.65 -44.46 -60.63
C ARG A 57 -46.01 -44.45 -59.15
N ASN A 58 -46.14 -45.62 -58.51
CA ASN A 58 -46.37 -45.70 -57.07
C ASN A 58 -45.12 -45.30 -56.28
N HIS A 59 -43.93 -45.77 -56.67
CA HIS A 59 -42.67 -45.36 -56.04
C HIS A 59 -42.40 -43.86 -56.20
N ASP A 60 -42.65 -43.30 -57.39
CA ASP A 60 -42.51 -41.85 -57.62
C ASP A 60 -43.42 -41.04 -56.68
N ARG A 61 -44.67 -41.49 -56.50
CA ARG A 61 -45.61 -40.88 -55.55
C ARG A 61 -45.15 -41.02 -54.10
N GLU A 62 -44.55 -42.13 -53.72
CA GLU A 62 -44.00 -42.33 -52.37
C GLU A 62 -42.78 -41.44 -52.12
N ILE A 63 -41.88 -41.32 -53.08
CA ILE A 63 -40.73 -40.40 -53.05
C ILE A 63 -41.23 -38.96 -52.91
N GLU A 64 -42.17 -38.54 -53.76
CA GLU A 64 -42.74 -37.20 -53.71
C GLU A 64 -43.41 -36.93 -52.35
N LYS A 65 -44.18 -37.89 -51.82
CA LYS A 65 -44.80 -37.78 -50.50
C LYS A 65 -43.77 -37.65 -49.39
N MET A 66 -42.69 -38.44 -49.42
CA MET A 66 -41.63 -38.39 -48.41
C MET A 66 -40.86 -37.07 -48.47
N CYS A 67 -40.53 -36.61 -49.67
CA CYS A 67 -39.88 -35.32 -49.89
C CYS A 67 -40.77 -34.16 -49.41
N ASN A 68 -42.06 -34.16 -49.75
CA ASN A 68 -43.01 -33.14 -49.31
C ASN A 68 -43.20 -33.17 -47.79
N PHE A 69 -43.20 -34.35 -47.16
CA PHE A 69 -43.33 -34.48 -45.71
C PHE A 69 -42.14 -33.87 -44.95
N HIS A 70 -40.92 -33.97 -45.49
CA HIS A 70 -39.71 -33.49 -44.82
C HIS A 70 -39.17 -32.14 -45.32
N TYR A 71 -39.64 -31.63 -46.45
CA TYR A 71 -39.14 -30.39 -47.06
C TYR A 71 -39.15 -29.21 -46.08
N GLN A 72 -40.26 -29.01 -45.37
CA GLN A 72 -40.39 -27.88 -44.43
C GLN A 72 -39.37 -28.00 -43.28
N GLY A 73 -39.21 -29.20 -42.70
CA GLY A 73 -38.24 -29.43 -41.62
C GLY A 73 -36.79 -29.19 -42.06
N PHE A 74 -36.46 -29.53 -43.32
CA PHE A 74 -35.15 -29.21 -43.90
C PHE A 74 -34.93 -27.70 -44.06
N VAL A 75 -35.92 -26.98 -44.60
CA VAL A 75 -35.87 -25.52 -44.74
C VAL A 75 -35.72 -24.82 -43.39
N ASP A 76 -36.49 -25.28 -42.39
CA ASP A 76 -36.44 -24.74 -41.04
C ASP A 76 -35.06 -24.96 -40.41
N SER A 77 -34.49 -26.17 -40.57
CA SER A 77 -33.15 -26.51 -40.07
C SER A 77 -32.05 -25.64 -40.68
N ILE A 78 -32.10 -25.41 -42.00
CA ILE A 78 -31.14 -24.51 -42.68
C ILE A 78 -31.31 -23.08 -42.17
N THR A 79 -32.54 -22.62 -42.03
CA THR A 79 -32.84 -21.26 -41.58
C THR A 79 -32.33 -21.03 -40.16
N GLU A 80 -32.52 -21.99 -39.27
CA GLU A 80 -32.02 -21.96 -37.90
C GLU A 80 -30.49 -21.96 -37.86
N LEU A 81 -29.83 -22.82 -38.65
CA LEU A 81 -28.36 -22.85 -38.75
C LEU A 81 -27.78 -21.49 -39.21
N LEU A 82 -28.44 -20.83 -40.16
CA LEU A 82 -28.03 -19.50 -40.63
C LEU A 82 -28.18 -18.43 -39.55
N LYS A 83 -29.23 -18.51 -38.71
CA LYS A 83 -29.41 -17.62 -37.55
C LYS A 83 -28.30 -17.83 -36.53
N VAL A 84 -28.05 -19.08 -36.13
CA VAL A 84 -26.98 -19.44 -35.17
C VAL A 84 -25.62 -18.95 -35.66
N ARG A 85 -25.32 -19.11 -36.95
CA ARG A 85 -24.09 -18.57 -37.55
C ARG A 85 -23.99 -17.05 -37.39
N GLY A 86 -25.09 -16.32 -37.60
CA GLY A 86 -25.14 -14.87 -37.43
C GLY A 86 -24.92 -14.44 -35.98
N GLU A 87 -25.53 -15.15 -35.03
CA GLU A 87 -25.37 -14.89 -33.59
C GLU A 87 -23.95 -15.22 -33.11
N ALA A 88 -23.38 -16.35 -33.52
CA ALA A 88 -22.00 -16.71 -33.21
C ALA A 88 -21.00 -15.67 -33.73
N GLN A 89 -21.24 -15.11 -34.92
CA GLN A 89 -20.40 -14.03 -35.45
C GLN A 89 -20.53 -12.73 -34.64
N LYS A 90 -21.73 -12.37 -34.20
CA LYS A 90 -21.93 -11.21 -33.31
C LYS A 90 -21.22 -11.41 -31.97
N LEU A 91 -21.37 -12.58 -31.36
CA LEU A 91 -20.71 -12.92 -30.10
C LEU A 91 -19.19 -12.86 -30.25
N LYS A 92 -18.64 -13.44 -31.32
CA LYS A 92 -17.21 -13.35 -31.63
C LYS A 92 -16.73 -11.90 -31.67
N ASN A 93 -17.45 -11.03 -32.39
CA ASN A 93 -17.08 -9.62 -32.48
C ASN A 93 -17.11 -8.94 -31.10
N GLN A 94 -18.16 -9.16 -30.31
CA GLN A 94 -18.27 -8.62 -28.94
C GLN A 94 -17.13 -9.09 -28.04
N VAL A 95 -16.81 -10.39 -28.04
CA VAL A 95 -15.70 -10.94 -27.26
C VAL A 95 -14.37 -10.32 -27.68
N THR A 96 -14.14 -10.16 -28.99
CA THR A 96 -12.90 -9.53 -29.46
C THR A 96 -12.81 -8.05 -29.09
N ASP A 97 -13.93 -7.32 -29.12
CA ASP A 97 -13.97 -5.91 -28.77
C ASP A 97 -13.78 -5.70 -27.26
N THR A 98 -14.42 -6.53 -26.42
CA THR A 98 -14.23 -6.52 -24.97
C THR A 98 -12.79 -6.87 -24.60
N ASN A 99 -12.21 -7.91 -25.22
CA ASN A 99 -10.81 -8.26 -24.98
C ASN A 99 -9.85 -7.12 -25.37
N ARG A 100 -10.11 -6.41 -26.47
CA ARG A 100 -9.31 -5.24 -26.87
C ARG A 100 -9.42 -4.10 -25.85
N LYS A 101 -10.63 -3.79 -25.36
CA LYS A 101 -10.85 -2.77 -24.34
C LYS A 101 -10.15 -3.12 -23.03
N LEU A 102 -10.32 -4.35 -22.56
CA LEU A 102 -9.68 -4.85 -21.35
C LEU A 102 -8.15 -4.76 -21.44
N GLN A 103 -7.57 -5.16 -22.57
CA GLN A 103 -6.12 -5.04 -22.78
C GLN A 103 -5.65 -3.58 -22.84
N HIS A 104 -6.46 -2.68 -23.39
CA HIS A 104 -6.12 -1.26 -23.44
C HIS A 104 -6.18 -0.63 -22.05
N GLU A 105 -7.29 -0.80 -21.32
CA GLU A 105 -7.47 -0.30 -19.96
C GLU A 105 -6.45 -0.92 -19.00
N GLY A 106 -6.15 -2.22 -19.16
CA GLY A 106 -5.11 -2.91 -18.39
C GLY A 106 -3.71 -2.31 -18.59
N LYS A 107 -3.36 -1.85 -19.80
CA LYS A 107 -2.07 -1.17 -20.03
C LYS A 107 -2.00 0.18 -19.33
N GLU A 108 -3.06 0.99 -19.41
CA GLU A 108 -3.14 2.28 -18.71
C GLU A 108 -3.05 2.08 -17.19
N LEU A 109 -3.70 1.04 -16.67
CA LEU A 109 -3.65 0.69 -15.25
C LEU A 109 -2.22 0.33 -14.80
N VAL A 110 -1.50 -0.47 -15.60
CA VAL A 110 -0.11 -0.84 -15.29
C VAL A 110 0.79 0.40 -15.24
N ILE A 111 0.61 1.36 -16.16
CA ILE A 111 1.36 2.63 -16.16
C ILE A 111 1.08 3.40 -14.87
N ALA A 112 -0.20 3.60 -14.53
CA ALA A 112 -0.60 4.30 -13.30
C ALA A 112 -0.08 3.61 -12.02
N MET A 113 0.00 2.28 -12.02
CA MET A 113 0.57 1.53 -10.89
C MET A 113 2.07 1.75 -10.73
N GLU A 114 2.85 1.80 -11.82
CA GLU A 114 4.28 2.09 -11.73
C GLU A 114 4.51 3.55 -11.28
N GLU A 115 3.72 4.50 -11.77
CA GLU A 115 3.73 5.89 -11.27
C GLU A 115 3.44 5.94 -9.77
N LEU A 116 2.40 5.23 -9.30
CA LEU A 116 2.05 5.16 -7.89
C LEU A 116 3.19 4.58 -7.05
N LYS A 117 3.87 3.55 -7.54
CA LYS A 117 5.03 2.95 -6.88
C LYS A 117 6.18 3.95 -6.77
N GLN A 118 6.47 4.73 -7.81
CA GLN A 118 7.46 5.80 -7.76
C GLN A 118 7.06 6.89 -6.75
N CYS A 119 5.80 7.33 -6.75
CA CYS A 119 5.29 8.28 -5.76
C CYS A 119 5.42 7.75 -4.33
N ARG A 120 5.11 6.47 -4.07
CA ARG A 120 5.28 5.85 -2.76
C ARG A 120 6.74 5.80 -2.33
N LEU A 121 7.66 5.53 -3.24
CA LEU A 121 9.09 5.58 -2.94
C LEU A 121 9.52 6.99 -2.55
N GLN A 122 9.10 7.99 -3.32
CA GLN A 122 9.36 9.40 -3.00
C GLN A 122 8.77 9.78 -1.63
N GLN A 123 7.54 9.38 -1.35
CA GLN A 123 6.88 9.60 -0.07
C GLN A 123 7.67 8.99 1.10
N ARG A 124 8.15 7.74 0.96
CA ARG A 124 9.01 7.10 1.98
C ARG A 124 10.32 7.85 2.18
N ASN A 125 10.97 8.27 1.09
CA ASN A 125 12.21 9.04 1.16
C ASN A 125 12.00 10.39 1.86
N ILE A 126 10.89 11.07 1.55
CA ILE A 126 10.51 12.33 2.19
C ILE A 126 10.25 12.08 3.69
N SER A 127 9.45 11.08 4.05
CA SER A 127 9.17 10.75 5.45
C SER A 127 10.44 10.45 6.24
N ALA A 128 11.31 9.58 5.71
CA ALA A 128 12.58 9.25 6.35
C ALA A 128 13.47 10.49 6.52
N THR A 129 13.47 11.40 5.54
CA THR A 129 14.21 12.67 5.62
C THR A 129 13.64 13.58 6.70
N VAL A 130 12.31 13.71 6.78
CA VAL A 130 11.63 14.46 7.83
C VAL A 130 12.02 13.91 9.21
N ASP A 131 11.97 12.59 9.41
CA ASP A 131 12.35 11.97 10.68
C ASP A 131 13.81 12.26 11.04
N LYS A 132 14.73 12.19 10.07
CA LYS A 132 16.14 12.53 10.28
C LYS A 132 16.34 14.00 10.63
N LEU A 133 15.63 14.91 9.97
CA LEU A 133 15.68 16.35 10.26
C LEU A 133 15.11 16.67 11.64
N MET A 134 14.03 15.99 12.04
CA MET A 134 13.44 16.14 13.37
C MET A 134 14.39 15.75 14.50
N LEU A 135 15.26 14.75 14.29
CA LEU A 135 16.32 14.40 15.24
C LEU A 135 17.41 15.49 15.33
N CYS A 136 17.73 16.14 14.22
CA CYS A 136 18.77 17.16 14.15
C CYS A 136 18.32 18.54 14.66
N LEU A 137 17.03 18.85 14.61
CA LEU A 137 16.49 20.17 14.94
C LEU A 137 16.81 20.62 16.38
N PRO A 138 16.57 19.80 17.44
CA PRO A 138 16.89 20.20 18.81
C PRO A 138 18.38 20.50 19.04
N VAL A 139 19.26 19.80 18.33
CA VAL A 139 20.72 19.98 18.42
C VAL A 139 21.10 21.36 17.89
N LEU A 140 20.56 21.74 16.73
CA LEU A 140 20.81 23.04 16.10
C LEU A 140 20.20 24.19 16.91
N GLU A 141 18.98 24.03 17.41
CA GLU A 141 18.32 25.02 18.28
C GLU A 141 19.10 25.27 19.56
N MET A 142 19.54 24.19 20.23
CA MET A 142 20.30 24.29 21.48
C MET A 142 21.68 24.91 21.26
N TYR A 143 22.35 24.57 20.16
CA TYR A 143 23.61 25.21 19.79
C TYR A 143 23.44 26.70 19.44
N SER A 144 22.37 27.08 18.75
CA SER A 144 22.05 28.49 18.50
C SER A 144 21.82 29.24 19.81
N LYS A 145 21.05 28.64 20.72
CA LYS A 145 20.79 29.19 22.06
C LYS A 145 22.08 29.39 22.85
N LEU A 146 23.00 28.43 22.82
CA LEU A 146 24.32 28.55 23.45
C LEU A 146 25.08 29.77 22.90
N ARG A 147 25.14 29.91 21.58
CA ARG A 147 25.84 31.04 20.95
C ARG A 147 25.24 32.39 21.35
N ASP A 148 23.92 32.47 21.49
CA ASP A 148 23.26 33.71 21.95
C ASP A 148 23.48 33.98 23.44
N GLN A 149 23.54 32.95 24.29
CA GLN A 149 23.92 33.11 25.70
C GLN A 149 25.35 33.62 25.86
N MET A 150 26.28 33.14 25.03
CA MET A 150 27.66 33.63 25.00
C MET A 150 27.74 35.09 24.56
N LYS A 151 27.02 35.49 23.50
CA LYS A 151 26.95 36.90 23.05
C LYS A 151 26.39 37.83 24.13
N THR A 152 25.41 37.36 24.90
CA THR A 152 24.78 38.14 25.98
C THR A 152 25.55 38.12 27.30
N LYS A 153 26.78 37.57 27.32
CA LYS A 153 27.64 37.40 28.50
C LYS A 153 26.99 36.63 29.66
N ARG A 154 26.02 35.77 29.36
CA ARG A 154 25.37 34.90 30.36
C ARG A 154 26.15 33.60 30.48
N HIS A 155 27.35 33.69 31.06
CA HIS A 155 28.34 32.59 31.07
C HIS A 155 27.87 31.33 31.79
N TYR A 156 27.20 31.46 32.93
CA TYR A 156 26.69 30.31 33.68
C TYR A 156 25.55 29.57 32.96
N PRO A 157 24.49 30.24 32.46
CA PRO A 157 23.49 29.61 31.60
C PRO A 157 24.06 28.98 30.31
N ALA A 158 25.08 29.61 29.72
CA ALA A 158 25.80 29.09 28.55
C ALA A 158 26.48 27.76 28.87
N LEU A 159 27.24 27.69 29.96
CA LEU A 159 27.93 26.46 30.36
C LEU A 159 26.95 25.30 30.62
N LYS A 160 25.82 25.58 31.30
CA LYS A 160 24.77 24.58 31.54
C LYS A 160 24.11 24.09 30.24
N THR A 161 23.92 24.99 29.28
CA THR A 161 23.34 24.67 27.97
C THR A 161 24.31 23.85 27.12
N LEU A 162 25.61 24.17 27.19
CA LEU A 162 26.68 23.42 26.54
C LEU A 162 26.81 21.99 27.10
N GLU A 163 26.77 21.83 28.42
CA GLU A 163 26.79 20.52 29.08
C GLU A 163 25.56 19.67 28.69
N HIS A 164 24.38 20.29 28.64
CA HIS A 164 23.17 19.61 28.23
C HIS A 164 23.21 19.18 26.75
N LEU A 165 23.74 20.03 25.86
CA LEU A 165 23.96 19.70 24.46
C LEU A 165 24.90 18.48 24.29
N GLU A 166 26.00 18.45 25.05
CA GLU A 166 27.01 17.39 25.02
C GLU A 166 26.48 16.04 25.49
N HIS A 167 25.78 16.00 26.63
CA HIS A 167 25.39 14.73 27.23
C HIS A 167 24.02 14.21 26.76
N THR A 168 23.11 15.10 26.32
CA THR A 168 21.73 14.70 26.00
C THR A 168 21.49 14.56 24.50
N TYR A 169 21.89 15.54 23.70
CA TYR A 169 21.50 15.62 22.30
C TYR A 169 22.56 15.06 21.34
N LEU A 170 23.84 15.38 21.53
CA LEU A 170 24.90 14.96 20.61
C LEU A 170 25.12 13.43 20.50
N PRO A 171 24.96 12.61 21.55
CA PRO A 171 25.08 11.16 21.43
C PRO A 171 24.05 10.55 20.45
N GLN A 172 22.85 11.15 20.38
CA GLN A 172 21.74 10.66 19.55
C GLN A 172 21.96 10.90 18.04
N VAL A 173 22.84 11.83 17.68
CA VAL A 173 23.09 12.28 16.30
C VAL A 173 24.56 12.15 15.88
N SER A 174 25.33 11.36 16.62
CA SER A 174 26.81 11.25 16.50
C SER A 174 27.31 10.77 15.13
N HIS A 175 26.48 10.06 14.36
CA HIS A 175 26.83 9.58 13.02
C HIS A 175 26.86 10.71 11.97
N TYR A 176 26.19 11.85 12.22
CA TYR A 176 26.20 12.96 11.27
C TYR A 176 27.50 13.76 11.33
N ARG A 177 28.01 14.14 10.16
CA ARG A 177 29.27 14.89 10.04
C ARG A 177 29.25 16.24 10.76
N PHE A 178 28.12 16.95 10.73
CA PHE A 178 28.01 18.26 11.39
C PHE A 178 28.10 18.13 12.93
N CYS A 179 27.61 17.02 13.50
CA CYS A 179 27.72 16.76 14.93
C CYS A 179 29.16 16.51 15.37
N LYS A 180 29.97 15.84 14.54
CA LYS A 180 31.41 15.67 14.81
C LYS A 180 32.11 17.02 14.93
N VAL A 181 31.84 17.94 13.99
CA VAL A 181 32.38 19.30 14.04
C VAL A 181 31.94 20.04 15.30
N MET A 182 30.69 19.85 15.76
CA MET A 182 30.22 20.44 17.01
C MET A 182 30.97 19.87 18.21
N VAL A 183 31.11 18.55 18.31
CA VAL A 183 31.85 17.86 19.38
C VAL A 183 33.30 18.36 19.46
N ASP A 184 34.00 18.46 18.33
CA ASP A 184 35.38 18.93 18.26
C ASP A 184 35.52 20.40 18.72
N ASN A 185 34.45 21.20 18.63
CA ASN A 185 34.44 22.59 19.08
C ASN A 185 34.02 22.78 20.54
N ILE A 186 33.43 21.78 21.20
CA ILE A 186 33.00 21.88 22.61
C ILE A 186 34.15 22.29 23.54
N PRO A 187 35.37 21.69 23.47
CA PRO A 187 36.46 22.08 24.36
C PRO A 187 36.86 23.55 24.19
N LYS A 188 36.87 24.03 22.94
CA LYS A 188 37.18 25.42 22.61
C LYS A 188 36.13 26.38 23.15
N LEU A 189 34.85 26.03 23.04
CA LEU A 189 33.75 26.83 23.61
C LEU A 189 33.80 26.86 25.15
N ARG A 190 34.16 25.74 25.80
CA ARG A 190 34.37 25.71 27.26
C ARG A 190 35.52 26.62 27.68
N GLU A 191 36.62 26.63 26.93
CA GLU A 191 37.77 27.49 27.17
C GLU A 191 37.43 28.97 26.94
N GLU A 192 36.74 29.30 25.85
CA GLU A 192 36.27 30.67 25.56
C GLU A 192 35.37 31.21 26.68
N ILE A 193 34.37 30.43 27.14
CA ILE A 193 33.50 30.83 28.25
C ILE A 193 34.33 31.07 29.52
N LYS A 194 35.29 30.18 29.81
CA LYS A 194 36.16 30.31 30.98
C LYS A 194 36.99 31.59 30.92
N ASP A 195 37.61 31.87 29.78
CA ASP A 195 38.50 33.03 29.62
C ASP A 195 37.72 34.34 29.73
N VAL A 196 36.57 34.44 29.05
CA VAL A 196 35.71 35.63 29.13
C VAL A 196 35.17 35.80 30.55
N SER A 197 34.73 34.72 31.22
CA SER A 197 34.28 34.79 32.61
C SER A 197 35.38 35.23 33.58
N MET A 198 36.60 34.72 33.39
CA MET A 198 37.75 35.09 34.23
C MET A 198 38.20 36.52 33.99
N SER A 199 38.08 37.03 32.75
CA SER A 199 38.30 38.44 32.44
C SER A 199 37.28 39.32 33.14
N ASP A 200 35.98 39.03 32.97
CA ASP A 200 34.89 39.80 33.60
C ASP A 200 35.05 39.80 35.15
N LEU A 201 35.48 38.68 35.75
CA LEU A 201 35.78 38.58 37.19
C LEU A 201 36.99 39.43 37.60
N LYS A 202 38.08 39.41 36.81
CA LYS A 202 39.27 40.25 37.08
C LYS A 202 38.93 41.73 37.02
N ASP A 203 38.16 42.14 36.00
CA ASP A 203 37.69 43.52 35.86
C ASP A 203 36.79 43.94 37.03
N PHE A 204 35.92 43.02 37.50
CA PHE A 204 35.09 43.24 38.68
C PHE A 204 35.93 43.43 39.95
N LEU A 205 36.91 42.56 40.21
CA LEU A 205 37.79 42.68 41.38
C LEU A 205 38.63 43.96 41.34
N GLU A 206 39.12 44.35 40.16
CA GLU A 206 39.85 45.61 39.98
C GLU A 206 38.93 46.83 40.20
N SER A 207 37.66 46.74 39.78
CA SER A 207 36.65 47.77 40.06
C SER A 207 36.37 47.89 41.56
N ILE A 208 36.22 46.77 42.27
CA ILE A 208 36.09 46.76 43.73
C ILE A 208 37.30 47.43 44.37
N ARG A 209 38.52 47.06 43.98
CA ARG A 209 39.76 47.62 44.54
C ARG A 209 39.84 49.14 44.39
N LYS A 210 39.35 49.69 43.27
CA LYS A 210 39.30 51.16 43.05
C LYS A 210 38.25 51.88 43.90
N HIS A 211 37.15 51.21 44.23
CA HIS A 211 36.03 51.81 44.97
C HIS A 211 36.05 51.50 46.47
N SER A 212 36.77 50.45 46.89
CA SER A 212 36.86 50.01 48.28
C SER A 212 37.45 51.08 49.19
N ASP A 213 38.40 51.88 48.71
CA ASP A 213 39.02 52.95 49.50
C ASP A 213 38.02 54.06 49.83
N LYS A 214 37.19 54.46 48.86
CA LYS A 214 36.13 55.48 49.04
C LYS A 214 34.98 54.97 49.91
N ILE A 215 34.60 53.70 49.73
CA ILE A 215 33.58 53.05 50.57
C ILE A 215 34.11 52.93 52.00
N GLY A 216 35.36 52.49 52.16
CA GLY A 216 36.05 52.40 53.44
C GLY A 216 36.17 53.75 54.14
N GLU A 217 36.54 54.82 53.43
CA GLU A 217 36.57 56.19 53.97
C GLU A 217 35.18 56.64 54.44
N THR A 218 34.14 56.37 53.66
CA THR A 218 32.76 56.76 54.00
C THR A 218 32.23 55.94 55.20
N ALA A 219 32.51 54.64 55.25
CA ALA A 219 32.18 53.78 56.38
C ALA A 219 32.93 54.19 57.66
N MET A 220 34.21 54.57 57.54
CA MET A 220 35.01 55.10 58.66
C MET A 220 34.49 56.46 59.13
N LYS A 221 34.10 57.37 58.22
CA LYS A 221 33.46 58.64 58.59
C LYS A 221 32.11 58.44 59.29
N GLN A 222 31.30 57.47 58.85
CA GLN A 222 30.04 57.13 59.54
C GLN A 222 30.28 56.50 60.91
N CYS A 223 31.26 55.59 61.08
CA CYS A 223 31.63 55.05 62.39
C CYS A 223 32.21 56.12 63.33
N ALA A 224 33.07 57.02 62.83
CA ALA A 224 33.62 58.13 63.61
C ALA A 224 32.55 59.19 63.97
N GLY A 225 31.52 59.35 63.13
CA GLY A 225 30.33 60.15 63.44
C GLY A 225 29.47 59.53 64.55
N VAL A 226 29.40 58.20 64.64
CA VAL A 226 28.72 57.49 65.74
C VAL A 226 29.49 57.64 67.06
N ASP A 227 30.83 57.68 67.03
CA ASP A 227 31.63 57.99 68.22
C ASP A 227 31.45 59.44 68.70
N SER A 228 31.15 60.37 67.78
CA SER A 228 30.89 61.79 68.12
C SER A 228 29.48 62.03 68.71
N SER A 229 28.54 61.09 68.54
CA SER A 229 27.21 61.15 69.20
C SER A 229 27.21 60.54 70.61
N TYR A 230 28.26 59.82 71.02
CA TYR A 230 28.46 59.31 72.39
C TYR A 230 29.49 60.12 73.19
N GLY A 231 29.81 61.34 72.74
CA GLY A 231 30.74 62.27 73.38
C GLY A 231 30.15 63.22 74.43
N SER A 232 28.85 63.12 74.76
CA SER A 232 28.20 64.03 75.72
C SER A 232 27.24 63.31 76.69
N ALA A 233 27.76 62.34 77.45
CA ALA A 233 27.16 61.88 78.71
C ALA A 233 28.19 61.07 79.54
N ARG A 234 29.30 61.71 79.92
CA ARG A 234 30.27 61.08 80.84
C ARG A 234 29.85 61.38 82.27
N GLY A 235 28.92 60.56 82.79
CA GLY A 235 28.37 60.69 84.13
C GLY A 235 28.02 59.34 84.76
N LYS A 236 29.04 58.68 85.33
CA LYS A 236 29.01 57.69 86.42
C LYS A 236 28.30 56.33 86.16
N TYR A 237 28.99 55.32 86.71
CA TYR A 237 28.57 53.94 87.02
C TYR A 237 28.91 52.80 86.03
N SER A 238 29.29 51.74 86.71
CA SER A 238 29.89 50.46 86.36
C SER A 238 28.96 49.48 85.64
N SER A 239 29.58 48.48 85.00
CA SER A 239 29.01 47.21 84.49
C SER A 239 28.38 47.23 83.10
N SER A 240 29.19 46.89 82.08
CA SER A 240 28.89 45.84 81.09
C SER A 240 29.91 45.89 79.95
N LYS A 241 30.79 44.89 79.88
CA LYS A 241 31.63 44.63 78.70
C LYS A 241 30.83 43.82 77.69
N LYS A 242 30.04 44.49 76.86
CA LYS A 242 29.57 44.02 75.55
C LYS A 242 29.60 45.23 74.61
N LEU A 243 29.94 44.98 73.35
CA LEU A 243 30.23 45.96 72.28
C LEU A 243 31.65 46.56 72.31
N ARG A 244 32.59 45.77 71.76
CA ARG A 244 33.74 46.24 70.97
C ARG A 244 34.18 45.06 70.09
N ASN A 245 33.49 44.81 68.99
CA ASN A 245 33.98 44.00 67.87
C ASN A 245 33.57 44.72 66.57
N PRO A 246 34.51 45.29 65.79
CA PRO A 246 34.23 45.89 64.47
C PRO A 246 33.76 44.86 63.42
N GLU A 247 33.82 43.58 63.77
CA GLU A 247 33.51 42.44 62.89
C GLU A 247 32.02 42.33 62.52
N TYR A 248 31.11 42.93 63.31
CA TYR A 248 29.66 42.79 63.11
C TYR A 248 29.04 43.80 62.13
N LEU A 249 29.71 44.90 61.78
CA LEU A 249 29.15 45.87 60.81
C LEU A 249 29.52 45.54 59.36
N ILE A 250 30.58 44.74 59.17
CA ILE A 250 30.98 44.24 57.84
C ILE A 250 30.12 43.02 57.47
N THR A 251 29.65 42.21 58.44
CA THR A 251 28.81 41.05 58.13
C THR A 251 27.42 41.42 57.61
N ASP A 252 26.85 42.54 58.05
CA ASP A 252 25.46 42.90 57.70
C ASP A 252 25.35 43.47 56.27
N GLY A 253 26.39 44.18 55.80
CA GLY A 253 26.47 44.65 54.41
C GLY A 253 26.73 43.53 53.41
N TRP A 254 27.56 42.55 53.78
CA TRP A 254 27.87 41.39 52.95
C TRP A 254 26.74 40.35 52.93
N THR A 255 25.98 40.21 54.03
CA THR A 255 24.76 39.39 54.05
C THR A 255 23.66 40.01 53.21
N HIS A 256 23.51 41.34 53.18
CA HIS A 256 22.55 42.00 52.29
C HIS A 256 22.92 41.84 50.80
N PHE A 257 24.22 41.91 50.46
CA PHE A 257 24.70 41.65 49.09
C PHE A 257 24.55 40.17 48.69
N ALA A 258 24.84 39.24 49.60
CA ALA A 258 24.62 37.81 49.39
C ALA A 258 23.12 37.44 49.30
N GLN A 259 22.24 38.14 50.04
CA GLN A 259 20.80 37.99 49.95
C GLN A 259 20.25 38.55 48.63
N GLN A 260 20.83 39.64 48.11
CA GLN A 260 20.49 40.19 46.80
C GLN A 260 20.93 39.27 45.65
N GLN A 261 22.08 38.62 45.77
CA GLN A 261 22.53 37.58 44.83
C GLN A 261 21.62 36.34 44.86
N ARG A 262 21.22 35.86 46.06
CA ARG A 262 20.24 34.77 46.18
C ARG A 262 18.84 35.17 45.69
N ASN A 263 18.44 36.43 45.83
CA ASN A 263 17.18 36.92 45.26
C ASN A 263 17.24 36.99 43.72
N LEU A 264 18.37 37.35 43.13
CA LEU A 264 18.58 37.27 41.67
C LEU A 264 18.52 35.81 41.18
N ASP A 265 19.10 34.86 41.92
CA ASP A 265 19.02 33.43 41.61
C ASP A 265 17.60 32.86 41.82
N ASN A 266 16.86 33.32 42.83
CA ASN A 266 15.47 32.93 43.07
C ASN A 266 14.48 33.53 42.06
N ILE A 267 14.75 34.73 41.54
CA ILE A 267 13.95 35.35 40.46
C ILE A 267 14.16 34.61 39.13
N VAL A 268 15.33 34.00 38.91
CA VAL A 268 15.58 33.12 37.75
C VAL A 268 14.95 31.73 37.92
N LEU A 269 14.70 31.29 39.15
CA LEU A 269 13.98 30.04 39.47
C LEU A 269 12.45 30.19 39.56
N GLN A 270 11.93 31.42 39.63
CA GLN A 270 10.49 31.69 39.58
C GLN A 270 10.12 32.48 38.32
N GLN A 271 9.95 31.76 37.21
CA GLN A 271 8.97 32.18 36.20
C GLN A 271 7.65 31.41 36.36
N PRO A 272 6.51 32.05 36.04
CA PRO A 272 5.19 31.58 36.44
C PRO A 272 4.78 30.34 35.67
N ARG A 273 4.12 29.39 36.37
CA ARG A 273 3.11 28.55 35.72
C ARG A 273 1.94 29.44 35.31
N ILE A 274 2.00 30.00 34.10
CA ILE A 274 0.80 30.50 33.42
C ILE A 274 0.53 29.56 32.27
N GLY A 275 -0.48 28.71 32.47
CA GLY A 275 -1.21 28.13 31.38
C GLY A 275 -1.88 29.25 30.58
N SER A 276 -1.62 29.28 29.29
CA SER A 276 -2.54 29.84 28.32
C SER A 276 -2.89 28.75 27.32
N LYS A 277 -4.07 28.18 27.54
CA LYS A 277 -4.90 27.62 26.48
C LYS A 277 -4.96 28.64 25.34
N ARG A 278 -4.35 28.35 24.20
CA ARG A 278 -4.88 28.79 22.90
C ARG A 278 -4.82 27.62 21.93
N LYS A 279 -6.03 27.30 21.45
CA LYS A 279 -6.37 26.29 20.45
C LYS A 279 -5.44 26.42 19.25
N SER A 280 -4.72 25.35 18.93
CA SER A 280 -4.37 25.04 17.55
C SER A 280 -5.34 23.97 17.09
N LYS A 281 -6.17 24.34 16.13
CA LYS A 281 -7.04 23.46 15.37
C LYS A 281 -6.15 22.36 14.79
N LYS A 282 -6.35 21.14 15.25
CA LYS A 282 -5.63 19.95 14.81
C LYS A 282 -6.37 19.47 13.57
N ASP A 283 -5.83 19.76 12.39
CA ASP A 283 -6.28 19.08 11.18
C ASP A 283 -5.86 17.61 11.31
N VAL A 284 -6.87 16.76 11.18
CA VAL A 284 -6.79 15.32 11.26
C VAL A 284 -6.26 14.82 9.92
N TYR A 285 -5.09 14.19 9.93
CA TYR A 285 -4.75 13.18 8.93
C TYR A 285 -4.63 11.86 9.69
N THR A 286 -5.69 11.05 9.58
CA THR A 286 -5.75 9.68 10.12
C THR A 286 -4.84 8.79 9.29
N ILE A 287 -3.78 8.26 9.92
CA ILE A 287 -3.14 7.01 9.53
C ILE A 287 -3.61 5.99 10.57
N PHE A 288 -4.39 5.01 10.12
CA PHE A 288 -4.76 3.83 10.90
C PHE A 288 -3.64 2.81 10.75
N ASP A 289 -2.98 2.46 11.85
CA ASP A 289 -2.24 1.21 12.00
C ASP A 289 -2.86 0.47 13.19
N ALA A 290 -3.41 -0.72 12.92
CA ALA A 290 -3.93 -1.63 13.93
C ALA A 290 -3.04 -2.88 13.94
N GLU A 291 -2.38 -3.12 15.08
CA GLU A 291 -1.64 -4.35 15.36
C GLU A 291 -2.63 -5.49 15.70
N MET A 292 -2.42 -6.63 15.06
CA MET A 292 -3.09 -7.90 15.36
C MET A 292 -2.47 -8.55 16.59
N GLU A 293 -3.30 -8.95 17.54
CA GLU A 293 -2.91 -9.84 18.63
C GLU A 293 -3.67 -11.17 18.51
N SER A 294 -2.89 -12.25 18.44
CA SER A 294 -3.31 -13.63 18.26
C SER A 294 -3.76 -14.26 19.57
N THR A 295 -4.98 -14.81 19.64
CA THR A 295 -5.29 -15.95 20.52
C THR A 295 -6.43 -16.80 19.97
N SER A 296 -6.24 -18.11 20.02
CA SER A 296 -7.22 -19.20 19.80
C SER A 296 -6.81 -20.34 20.77
N PRO A 297 -7.55 -21.44 20.99
CA PRO A 297 -8.90 -21.84 20.56
C PRO A 297 -9.75 -22.54 21.67
N LYS A 298 -11.01 -22.94 21.39
CA LYS A 298 -11.60 -24.30 21.67
C LYS A 298 -13.15 -24.37 21.54
N SER A 299 -13.62 -25.38 20.80
CA SER A 299 -14.63 -26.41 21.18
C SER A 299 -15.68 -26.70 20.10
N GLU A 300 -15.84 -28.01 19.85
CA GLU A 300 -16.67 -28.73 18.88
C GLU A 300 -18.17 -28.73 19.22
N GLN A 301 -19.06 -28.79 18.22
CA GLN A 301 -19.94 -29.94 17.95
C GLN A 301 -20.86 -29.76 16.71
N ASP A 302 -21.25 -30.92 16.20
CA ASP A 302 -21.71 -31.34 14.87
C ASP A 302 -23.24 -31.25 14.67
N SER A 303 -23.69 -31.03 13.42
CA SER A 303 -24.98 -31.47 12.84
C SER A 303 -25.05 -31.13 11.34
N GLY A 304 -25.10 -32.16 10.49
CA GLY A 304 -25.20 -32.03 9.03
C GLY A 304 -26.63 -31.99 8.47
N ILE A 305 -26.78 -31.40 7.27
CA ILE A 305 -27.29 -32.04 6.03
C ILE A 305 -27.26 -31.00 4.87
N LEU A 306 -26.94 -31.47 3.66
CA LEU A 306 -26.75 -30.70 2.42
C LEU A 306 -28.07 -30.15 1.83
N ASP A 307 -28.05 -28.91 1.32
CA ASP A 307 -28.11 -28.61 -0.13
C ASP A 307 -28.09 -27.09 -0.42
N VAL A 308 -27.15 -26.71 -1.29
CA VAL A 308 -27.16 -25.68 -2.35
C VAL A 308 -27.61 -24.25 -2.01
N GLU A 309 -26.66 -23.31 -1.97
CA GLU A 309 -26.55 -22.15 -2.87
C GLU A 309 -25.25 -21.36 -2.55
N ASP A 310 -24.51 -21.08 -3.63
CA ASP A 310 -23.61 -19.93 -3.86
C ASP A 310 -22.21 -19.78 -3.19
N GLU A 311 -21.25 -19.71 -4.12
CA GLU A 311 -20.19 -18.71 -4.28
C GLU A 311 -18.82 -18.82 -3.58
N GLU A 312 -17.82 -18.79 -4.48
CA GLU A 312 -16.47 -18.21 -4.40
C GLU A 312 -15.33 -19.00 -3.74
N ASP A 313 -14.61 -19.68 -4.64
CA ASP A 313 -13.17 -19.92 -4.64
C ASP A 313 -12.36 -18.64 -4.37
N ASP A 314 -11.25 -18.76 -3.62
CA ASP A 314 -10.00 -18.06 -3.96
C ASP A 314 -8.83 -18.52 -3.05
N GLU A 315 -8.14 -19.60 -3.45
CA GLU A 315 -6.78 -19.86 -2.98
C GLU A 315 -5.92 -20.59 -4.04
N GLU A 316 -5.69 -19.99 -5.22
CA GLU A 316 -4.72 -20.55 -6.19
C GLU A 316 -4.04 -19.53 -7.14
N ILE A 317 -3.65 -18.33 -6.67
CA ILE A 317 -2.95 -17.31 -7.51
C ILE A 317 -1.51 -17.06 -7.04
N ARG A 318 -0.80 -18.11 -6.62
CA ARG A 318 0.66 -18.01 -6.34
C ARG A 318 1.54 -18.92 -7.19
N SER A 319 0.96 -19.91 -7.87
CA SER A 319 1.69 -20.87 -8.73
C SER A 319 1.84 -20.39 -10.19
N PHE A 320 0.93 -19.55 -10.68
CA PHE A 320 0.96 -19.09 -12.08
C PHE A 320 2.08 -18.08 -12.39
N MET A 321 2.45 -17.24 -11.41
CA MET A 321 3.53 -16.26 -11.59
C MET A 321 4.89 -16.92 -11.79
N THR A 322 5.16 -18.03 -11.11
CA THR A 322 6.42 -18.77 -11.27
C THR A 322 6.56 -19.45 -12.64
N TYR A 323 5.45 -19.87 -13.26
CA TYR A 323 5.50 -20.49 -14.59
C TYR A 323 5.80 -19.48 -15.71
N CYS A 324 5.26 -18.27 -15.63
CA CYS A 324 5.56 -17.19 -16.58
C CYS A 324 7.02 -16.74 -16.50
N ASP A 325 7.59 -16.65 -15.29
CA ASP A 325 8.99 -16.26 -15.12
C ASP A 325 9.95 -17.34 -15.65
N VAL A 326 9.64 -18.62 -15.45
CA VAL A 326 10.43 -19.74 -15.98
C VAL A 326 10.35 -19.84 -17.51
N LEU A 327 9.17 -19.63 -18.11
CA LEU A 327 9.01 -19.63 -19.57
C LEU A 327 9.71 -18.45 -20.24
N THR A 328 9.70 -17.28 -19.60
CA THR A 328 10.42 -16.10 -20.09
C THR A 328 11.93 -16.31 -20.03
N PHE A 329 12.43 -16.96 -18.98
CA PHE A 329 13.85 -17.29 -18.86
C PHE A 329 14.31 -18.35 -19.88
N ILE A 330 13.50 -19.37 -20.16
CA ILE A 330 13.79 -20.39 -21.18
C ILE A 330 13.80 -19.79 -22.60
N LEU A 331 12.85 -18.89 -22.91
CA LEU A 331 12.83 -18.19 -24.21
C LEU A 331 14.07 -17.30 -24.40
N VAL A 332 14.49 -16.57 -23.37
CA VAL A 332 15.71 -15.75 -23.43
C VAL A 332 16.95 -16.61 -23.63
N ILE A 333 17.05 -17.76 -22.95
CA ILE A 333 18.18 -18.68 -23.16
C ILE A 333 18.19 -19.25 -24.57
N LEU A 334 17.05 -19.68 -25.10
CA LEU A 334 16.94 -20.23 -26.47
C LEU A 334 17.31 -19.18 -27.54
N GLN A 335 16.88 -17.93 -27.34
CA GLN A 335 17.23 -16.82 -28.23
C GLN A 335 18.72 -16.48 -28.16
N GLN A 336 19.32 -16.51 -26.97
CA GLN A 336 20.75 -16.26 -26.78
C GLN A 336 21.63 -17.38 -27.35
N THR A 337 21.17 -18.64 -27.33
CA THR A 337 21.88 -19.77 -27.95
C THR A 337 21.76 -19.78 -29.47
N SER A 338 20.63 -19.35 -30.04
CA SER A 338 20.44 -19.26 -31.50
C SER A 338 21.29 -18.16 -32.15
N LEU A 339 21.60 -17.09 -31.41
CA LEU A 339 22.45 -15.97 -31.86
C LEU A 339 23.96 -16.24 -31.73
N ARG A 340 24.36 -17.35 -31.09
CA ARG A 340 25.77 -17.77 -30.97
C ARG A 340 26.16 -18.91 -31.93
N ALA A 341 25.20 -19.48 -32.64
CA ALA A 341 25.39 -20.58 -33.59
C ALA A 341 25.33 -20.12 -35.07
N ALA A 342 25.17 -18.81 -35.32
CA ALA A 342 25.34 -18.14 -36.60
C ALA A 342 26.47 -17.11 -36.45
#